data_AF-A0AAW5TNY0-F1
#
_entry.id   AF-A0AAW5TNY0-F1
#
_cell.length_a   1.000
_cell.length_b   1.000
_cell.length_c   1.000
_cell.angle_alpha   90.00
_cell.angle_beta   90.00
_cell.angle_gamma   90.00
#
_symmetry.space_group_name_H-M   'P 1'
#
loop_
_entity.id
_entity.type
_entity.pdbx_description
1 polymer ?
#
loop_
_entity_poly.entity_id
_entity_poly.type
_entity_poly.pdbx_seq_one_letter_code
_entity_poly.pdbx_strand_id
1 'polypeptide(L)'
;MHNPKEIKFNSHVFFLFSITIFMLLSIFLGKVWIELAFIFAIAWLVSELIKPQISKIIPLTIIILSIFALSNIKNNNYQTDSNSKTTYTQKGKWKIAEPDKVFVSPKGYCYTQVVNPAKFKYITRDQAIYEGYKMGTKSNEYVIP
;
A
#
# COMPACT_ATOMS: atom_id res chain seq x y z
N MET A 1 22.32 -12.49 -46.59
CA MET A 1 21.92 -13.35 -45.46
C MET A 1 23.12 -13.47 -44.52
N HIS A 2 23.29 -12.54 -43.58
CA HIS A 2 24.41 -12.54 -42.63
C HIS A 2 23.87 -12.94 -41.25
N ASN A 3 24.23 -14.14 -40.82
CA ASN A 3 23.80 -14.69 -39.54
C ASN A 3 24.67 -14.08 -38.42
N PRO A 4 24.13 -13.33 -37.43
CA PRO A 4 24.93 -12.79 -36.36
C PRO A 4 25.38 -13.93 -35.44
N LYS A 5 26.70 -14.14 -35.37
CA LYS A 5 27.32 -15.05 -34.40
C LYS A 5 27.02 -14.51 -33.01
N GLU A 6 26.15 -15.20 -32.27
CA GLU A 6 25.95 -14.95 -30.85
C GLU A 6 27.28 -15.12 -30.12
N ILE A 7 27.83 -14.00 -29.64
CA ILE A 7 28.96 -14.01 -28.72
C ILE A 7 28.41 -14.49 -27.39
N LYS A 8 28.53 -15.80 -27.14
CA LYS A 8 28.31 -16.38 -25.81
C LYS A 8 29.37 -15.82 -24.88
N PHE A 9 29.04 -14.72 -24.22
CA PHE A 9 29.85 -14.15 -23.16
C PHE A 9 29.95 -15.17 -22.04
N ASN A 10 31.13 -15.77 -21.90
CA ASN A 10 31.36 -16.83 -20.93
C ASN A 10 31.27 -16.21 -19.53
N SER A 11 30.20 -16.50 -18.80
CA SER A 11 29.91 -15.94 -17.47
C SER A 11 31.10 -16.10 -16.50
N HIS A 12 31.90 -17.15 -16.69
CA HIS A 12 33.12 -17.39 -15.92
C HIS A 12 34.19 -16.33 -16.13
N VAL A 13 34.35 -15.83 -17.37
CA VAL A 13 35.34 -14.80 -17.70
C VAL A 13 34.92 -13.46 -17.13
N PHE A 14 33.63 -13.14 -17.17
CA PHE A 14 33.09 -11.92 -16.56
C PHE A 14 33.24 -11.93 -15.04
N PHE A 15 33.03 -13.08 -14.41
CA PHE A 15 33.22 -13.27 -12.98
C PHE A 15 34.68 -13.07 -12.55
N LEU A 16 35.62 -13.66 -13.29
CA LEU A 16 37.05 -13.48 -13.01
C LEU A 16 37.49 -12.02 -13.18
N PHE A 17 37.00 -11.34 -14.24
CA PHE A 17 37.32 -9.93 -14.48
C PHE A 17 36.78 -9.01 -13.37
N SER A 18 35.56 -9.29 -12.88
CA SER A 18 34.95 -8.57 -11.78
C SER A 18 35.74 -8.70 -10.47
N ILE A 19 36.20 -9.91 -10.15
CA ILE A 19 37.02 -10.16 -8.94
C ILE A 19 38.36 -9.43 -9.02
N THR A 20 39.03 -9.45 -10.17
CA THR A 20 40.31 -8.74 -10.34
C THR A 20 40.17 -7.23 -10.22
N ILE A 21 39.11 -6.65 -10.78
CA ILE A 21 38.81 -5.22 -10.63
C ILE A 21 38.52 -4.88 -9.16
N PHE A 22 37.75 -5.74 -8.48
CA PHE A 22 37.43 -5.55 -7.06
C PHE A 22 38.66 -5.64 -6.16
N MET A 23 39.58 -6.59 -6.43
CA MET A 23 40.85 -6.68 -5.73
C MET A 23 41.74 -5.44 -5.98
N LEU A 24 41.86 -4.97 -7.22
CA LEU A 24 42.61 -3.75 -7.53
C LEU A 24 42.01 -2.51 -6.85
N LEU A 25 40.69 -2.41 -6.79
CA LEU A 25 39.99 -1.30 -6.13
C LEU A 25 40.14 -1.34 -4.61
N SER A 26 40.25 -2.54 -4.02
CA SER A 26 40.47 -2.73 -2.58
C SER A 26 41.85 -2.30 -2.08
N ILE A 27 42.86 -2.29 -2.95
CA ILE A 27 44.21 -1.80 -2.64
C ILE A 27 44.23 -0.27 -2.49
N PHE A 28 43.38 0.45 -3.24
CA PHE A 28 43.35 1.91 -3.26
C PHE A 28 42.51 2.56 -2.16
N LEU A 29 41.54 1.84 -1.55
CA LEU A 29 40.52 2.47 -0.69
C LEU A 29 40.51 2.00 0.78
N GLY A 30 41.53 1.27 1.23
CA GLY A 30 41.79 1.06 2.66
C GLY A 30 40.74 0.26 3.43
N LYS A 31 41.05 0.04 4.72
CA LYS A 31 40.43 -0.88 5.69
C LYS A 31 38.89 -0.86 5.78
N VAL A 32 38.25 0.22 5.34
CA VAL A 32 36.78 0.42 5.38
C VAL A 32 36.03 -0.51 4.43
N TRP A 33 36.61 -0.87 3.27
CA TRP A 33 35.93 -1.72 2.29
C TRP A 33 35.98 -3.21 2.63
N ILE A 34 36.99 -3.68 3.37
CA ILE A 34 37.04 -5.05 3.88
C ILE A 34 35.87 -5.29 4.86
N GLU A 35 35.57 -4.32 5.73
CA GLU A 35 34.46 -4.44 6.67
C GLU A 35 33.11 -4.45 5.94
N LEU A 36 32.93 -3.61 4.92
CA LEU A 36 31.72 -3.61 4.07
C LEU A 36 31.55 -4.91 3.27
N ALA A 37 32.62 -5.46 2.71
CA ALA A 37 32.58 -6.74 1.99
C ALA A 37 32.22 -7.91 2.93
N PHE A 38 32.70 -7.87 4.17
CA PHE A 38 32.38 -8.88 5.17
C PHE A 38 30.91 -8.80 5.61
N ILE A 39 30.38 -7.59 5.81
CA ILE A 39 28.95 -7.37 6.09
C ILE A 39 28.09 -7.88 4.92
N PHE A 40 28.49 -7.62 3.68
CA PHE A 40 27.75 -8.07 2.49
C PHE A 40 27.77 -9.60 2.34
N ALA A 41 28.91 -10.24 2.62
CA ALA A 41 29.05 -11.69 2.60
C ALA A 41 28.18 -12.36 3.68
N ILE A 42 28.13 -11.80 4.90
CA ILE A 42 27.25 -12.27 5.97
C ILE A 42 25.77 -12.09 5.59
N ALA A 43 25.40 -10.92 5.05
CA ALA A 43 24.04 -10.65 4.61
C ALA A 43 23.58 -11.61 3.50
N TRP A 44 24.46 -11.91 2.54
CA TRP A 44 24.21 -12.90 1.50
C TRP A 44 24.05 -14.30 2.08
N LEU A 45 24.94 -14.73 2.99
CA LEU A 45 24.90 -16.05 3.62
C LEU A 45 23.63 -16.25 4.46
N VAL A 46 23.20 -15.21 5.20
CA VAL A 46 21.94 -15.21 5.95
C VAL A 46 20.74 -15.34 5.00
N SER A 47 20.76 -14.64 3.86
CA SER A 47 19.69 -14.77 2.84
C SER A 47 19.61 -16.19 2.26
N GLU A 48 20.74 -16.85 2.01
CA GLU A 48 20.80 -18.22 1.49
C GLU A 48 20.33 -19.26 2.52
N LEU A 49 20.58 -19.02 3.81
CA LEU A 49 20.19 -19.92 4.90
C LEU A 49 18.69 -19.84 5.23
N ILE A 50 18.02 -18.71 4.97
CA ILE A 50 16.60 -18.52 5.28
C ILE A 50 15.67 -18.94 4.10
N LYS A 51 16.19 -19.01 2.86
CA LYS A 51 15.46 -19.50 1.67
C LYS A 51 14.63 -20.79 1.87
N PRO A 52 15.15 -21.87 2.49
CA PRO A 52 14.37 -23.11 2.62
C PRO A 52 13.18 -22.99 3.58
N GLN A 53 13.25 -22.11 4.59
CA GLN A 53 12.17 -21.91 5.57
C GLN A 53 11.06 -20.99 5.03
N ILE A 54 11.41 -20.02 4.19
CA ILE A 54 10.43 -19.09 3.61
C ILE A 54 9.47 -19.82 2.65
N SER A 55 9.93 -20.82 1.89
CA SER A 55 9.08 -21.57 0.94
C SER A 55 7.87 -22.25 1.56
N LYS A 56 7.94 -22.66 2.85
CA LYS A 56 6.84 -23.28 3.59
C LYS A 56 5.97 -22.27 4.34
N ILE A 57 6.49 -21.10 4.67
CA ILE A 57 5.79 -20.06 5.43
C ILE A 57 4.98 -19.14 4.50
N ILE A 58 5.46 -18.88 3.28
CA ILE A 58 4.75 -18.07 2.27
C ILE A 58 3.30 -18.53 2.04
N PRO A 59 2.98 -19.83 1.82
CA PRO A 59 1.59 -20.21 1.59
C PRO A 59 0.72 -19.99 2.82
N LEU A 60 1.26 -20.18 4.04
CA LEU A 60 0.49 -20.04 5.28
C LEU A 60 0.18 -18.56 5.60
N THR A 61 1.14 -17.65 5.39
CA THR A 61 0.95 -16.21 5.64
C THR A 61 0.06 -15.56 4.58
N ILE A 62 0.15 -16.00 3.32
CA ILE A 62 -0.78 -15.56 2.26
C ILE A 62 -2.20 -16.02 2.59
N ILE A 63 -2.40 -17.25 3.06
CA ILE A 63 -3.74 -17.73 3.47
C ILE A 63 -4.28 -16.91 4.65
N ILE A 64 -3.47 -16.64 5.69
CA ILE A 64 -3.90 -15.83 6.84
C ILE A 64 -4.21 -14.38 6.43
N LEU A 65 -3.40 -13.77 5.55
CA LEU A 65 -3.66 -12.42 5.04
C LEU A 65 -4.90 -12.38 4.13
N SER A 66 -5.16 -13.45 3.36
CA SER A 66 -6.38 -13.61 2.55
C SER A 66 -7.62 -13.72 3.42
N ILE A 67 -7.56 -14.48 4.53
CA ILE A 67 -8.66 -14.59 5.49
C ILE A 67 -8.89 -13.26 6.21
N PHE A 68 -7.83 -12.55 6.59
CA PHE A 68 -7.94 -11.23 7.21
C PHE A 68 -8.55 -10.20 6.23
N ALA A 69 -8.14 -10.20 4.96
CA ALA A 69 -8.72 -9.36 3.93
C ALA A 69 -10.20 -9.71 3.63
N LEU A 70 -10.57 -10.99 3.66
CA LEU A 70 -11.95 -11.42 3.43
C LEU A 70 -12.87 -11.12 4.63
N SER A 71 -12.34 -11.15 5.86
CA SER A 71 -13.07 -10.74 7.06
C SER A 71 -13.43 -9.24 7.02
N ASN A 72 -12.55 -8.41 6.45
CA ASN A 72 -12.84 -6.97 6.25
C ASN A 72 -13.88 -6.69 5.15
N ILE A 73 -14.18 -7.63 4.25
CA ILE A 73 -15.14 -7.42 3.16
C ILE A 73 -16.56 -7.85 3.57
N LYS A 74 -16.71 -8.73 4.56
CA LYS A 74 -18.03 -9.24 4.96
C LYS A 74 -18.76 -8.40 6.01
N ASN A 75 -18.15 -7.32 6.51
CA ASN A 75 -18.76 -6.39 7.46
C ASN A 75 -18.98 -4.99 6.85
N ASN A 76 -19.63 -4.93 5.68
CA ASN A 76 -20.44 -3.75 5.32
C ASN A 76 -21.88 -3.87 5.89
N ASN A 77 -22.04 -4.66 6.96
CA ASN A 77 -23.15 -4.42 7.86
C ASN A 77 -22.82 -3.13 8.61
N TYR A 78 -23.61 -2.11 8.33
CA TYR A 78 -23.70 -0.83 8.99
C TYR A 78 -23.58 -0.97 10.52
N GLN A 79 -22.35 -1.03 11.01
CA GLN A 79 -22.08 -0.94 12.42
C GLN A 79 -21.96 0.54 12.71
N THR A 80 -23.08 1.11 13.12
CA THR A 80 -23.15 2.42 13.74
C THR A 80 -22.26 2.36 14.99
N ASP A 81 -21.03 2.87 14.89
CA ASP A 81 -20.21 3.16 16.06
C ASP A 81 -20.93 4.23 16.88
N SER A 82 -21.79 3.76 17.79
CA SER A 82 -22.56 4.56 18.72
C SER A 82 -21.69 5.12 19.86
N ASN A 83 -20.53 5.72 19.52
CA ASN A 83 -19.75 6.52 20.46
C ASN A 83 -18.66 7.43 19.83
N SER A 84 -18.69 7.65 18.52
CA SER A 84 -18.06 8.84 17.93
C SER A 84 -19.09 9.97 18.01
N LYS A 85 -18.84 10.98 18.85
CA LYS A 85 -19.66 12.21 18.87
C LYS A 85 -19.44 12.94 17.55
N THR A 86 -20.08 12.47 16.48
CA THR A 86 -20.08 13.12 15.18
C THR A 86 -20.76 14.47 15.34
N THR A 87 -19.96 15.52 15.49
CA THR A 87 -20.45 16.88 15.45
C THR A 87 -20.72 17.20 13.98
N TYR A 88 -22.00 17.38 13.67
CA TYR A 88 -22.50 18.00 12.46
C TYR A 88 -23.60 18.96 12.90
N THR A 89 -23.74 20.08 12.21
CA THR A 89 -24.72 21.10 12.58
C THR A 89 -26.09 20.67 12.07
N GLN A 90 -27.14 20.82 12.88
CA GLN A 90 -28.51 20.59 12.42
C GLN A 90 -29.19 21.90 12.06
N LYS A 91 -29.75 21.98 10.85
CA LYS A 91 -30.59 23.09 10.39
C LYS A 91 -31.92 22.55 9.86
N GLY A 92 -32.96 22.60 10.69
CA GLY A 92 -34.25 21.97 10.38
C GLY A 92 -34.12 20.46 10.20
N LYS A 93 -34.57 19.94 9.05
CA LYS A 93 -34.45 18.52 8.68
C LYS A 93 -33.06 18.12 8.17
N TRP A 94 -32.18 19.08 7.92
CA TRP A 94 -30.86 18.84 7.34
C TRP A 94 -29.79 18.72 8.41
N LYS A 95 -28.88 17.78 8.20
CA LYS A 95 -27.62 17.65 8.90
C LYS A 95 -26.53 18.14 7.97
N ILE A 96 -25.76 19.12 8.43
CA ILE A 96 -24.75 19.85 7.67
C ILE A 96 -23.39 19.39 8.17
N ALA A 97 -22.57 18.89 7.25
CA ALA A 97 -21.21 18.46 7.56
C ALA A 97 -20.37 19.64 8.06
N GLU A 98 -19.43 19.35 8.96
CA GLU A 98 -18.41 20.33 9.35
C GLU A 98 -17.57 20.77 8.15
N PRO A 99 -16.92 21.95 8.23
CA PRO A 99 -15.84 22.28 7.32
C PRO A 99 -14.86 21.11 7.25
N ASP A 100 -14.48 20.74 6.02
CA ASP A 100 -13.57 19.62 5.71
C ASP A 100 -14.10 18.21 5.97
N LYS A 101 -15.40 18.06 6.22
CA LYS A 101 -16.08 16.76 6.26
C LYS A 101 -17.18 16.64 5.23
N VAL A 102 -17.50 15.40 4.88
CA VAL A 102 -18.53 15.05 3.91
C VAL A 102 -19.28 13.80 4.32
N PHE A 103 -20.55 13.73 3.95
CA PHE A 103 -21.37 12.52 4.02
C PHE A 103 -21.21 11.72 2.74
N VAL A 104 -20.71 10.50 2.84
CA VAL A 104 -20.50 9.61 1.69
C VAL A 104 -21.59 8.55 1.65
N SER A 105 -22.30 8.49 0.54
CA SER A 105 -23.30 7.46 0.29
C SER A 105 -22.65 6.11 -0.01
N PRO A 106 -23.37 5.00 0.20
CA PRO A 106 -22.91 3.66 -0.20
C PRO A 106 -22.59 3.53 -1.70
N LYS A 107 -23.08 4.46 -2.53
CA LYS A 107 -22.82 4.54 -3.97
C LYS A 107 -21.53 5.30 -4.32
N GLY A 108 -20.77 5.76 -3.32
CA GLY A 108 -19.50 6.47 -3.51
C GLY A 108 -19.65 7.95 -3.87
N TYR A 109 -20.80 8.56 -3.56
CA TYR A 109 -21.03 10.00 -3.73
C TYR A 109 -20.96 10.75 -2.42
N CYS A 110 -20.24 11.87 -2.42
CA CYS A 110 -20.08 12.80 -1.31
C CYS A 110 -21.14 13.91 -1.33
N TYR A 111 -21.58 14.33 -0.15
CA TYR A 111 -22.59 15.36 0.08
C TYR A 111 -22.23 16.22 1.29
N THR A 112 -22.46 17.53 1.22
CA THR A 112 -22.29 18.45 2.35
C THR A 112 -23.48 18.44 3.30
N GLN A 113 -24.68 18.08 2.84
CA GLN A 113 -25.88 18.03 3.68
C GLN A 113 -26.74 16.81 3.38
N VAL A 114 -27.27 16.19 4.43
CA VAL A 114 -28.15 15.00 4.33
C VAL A 114 -29.28 15.07 5.36
N VAL A 115 -30.44 14.50 5.03
CA VAL A 115 -31.56 14.40 5.98
C VAL A 115 -31.36 13.27 6.98
N ASN A 116 -30.83 12.13 6.52
CA ASN A 116 -30.62 10.94 7.34
C ASN A 116 -29.15 10.51 7.34
N PRO A 117 -28.31 11.02 8.27
CA PRO A 117 -26.87 10.75 8.30
C PRO A 117 -26.54 9.29 8.61
N ALA A 118 -27.44 8.52 9.26
CA ALA A 118 -27.18 7.12 9.61
C ALA A 118 -26.97 6.20 8.40
N LYS A 119 -27.38 6.64 7.20
CA LYS A 119 -27.17 5.92 5.93
C LYS A 119 -25.88 6.32 5.21
N PHE A 120 -25.10 7.23 5.76
CA PHE A 120 -23.91 7.81 5.13
C PHE A 120 -22.69 7.61 6.02
N LYS A 121 -21.54 7.38 5.39
CA LYS A 121 -20.24 7.40 6.06
C LYS A 121 -19.86 8.87 6.28
N TYR A 122 -19.47 9.24 7.50
CA TYR A 122 -19.00 10.60 7.79
C TYR A 122 -17.48 10.60 7.87
N ILE A 123 -16.83 11.19 6.87
CA ILE A 123 -15.37 11.21 6.73
C ILE A 123 -14.86 12.60 6.37
N THR A 124 -13.55 12.80 6.44
CA THR A 124 -12.92 14.03 5.96
C THR A 124 -12.93 14.10 4.43
N ARG A 125 -12.91 15.31 3.88
CA ARG A 125 -12.86 15.54 2.44
C ARG A 125 -11.59 14.95 1.82
N ASP A 126 -10.46 15.06 2.51
CA ASP A 126 -9.19 14.49 2.05
C ASP A 126 -9.23 12.98 1.98
N GLN A 127 -9.83 12.32 2.98
CA GLN A 127 -10.07 10.88 2.94
C GLN A 127 -11.00 10.51 1.79
N ALA A 128 -12.03 11.31 1.53
CA ALA A 128 -12.93 11.05 0.42
C ALA A 128 -12.24 11.18 -0.95
N ILE A 129 -11.32 12.13 -1.10
CA ILE A 129 -10.49 12.29 -2.31
C ILE A 129 -9.54 11.10 -2.45
N TYR A 130 -8.88 10.69 -1.36
CA TYR A 130 -7.97 9.54 -1.35
C TYR A 130 -8.68 8.22 -1.70
N GLU A 131 -9.89 8.01 -1.18
CA GLU A 131 -10.75 6.85 -1.50
C GLU A 131 -11.39 6.96 -2.91
N GLY A 132 -11.21 8.07 -3.62
CA GLY A 132 -11.69 8.27 -4.99
C GLY A 132 -13.19 8.55 -5.12
N TYR A 133 -13.85 8.99 -4.04
CA TYR A 133 -15.27 9.33 -4.09
C TYR A 133 -15.52 10.61 -4.88
N LYS A 134 -16.72 10.69 -5.49
CA LYS A 134 -17.12 11.82 -6.35
C LYS A 134 -18.12 12.68 -5.63
N MET A 135 -18.07 14.00 -5.84
CA MET A 135 -19.16 14.85 -5.37
C MET A 135 -20.46 14.51 -6.09
N GLY A 136 -21.55 14.45 -5.32
CA GLY A 136 -22.89 14.41 -5.90
C GLY A 136 -23.10 15.64 -6.79
N THR A 137 -23.80 15.48 -7.90
CA THR A 137 -24.04 16.60 -8.85
C THR A 137 -25.45 17.16 -8.76
N LYS A 138 -26.35 16.47 -8.06
CA LYS A 138 -27.77 16.82 -7.97
C LYS A 138 -28.18 16.90 -6.52
N SER A 139 -28.80 18.01 -6.14
CA SER A 139 -29.59 18.10 -4.92
C SER A 139 -30.92 17.37 -5.12
N ASN A 140 -31.44 16.79 -4.04
CA ASN A 140 -32.79 16.25 -3.99
C ASN A 140 -33.37 16.48 -2.58
N GLU A 141 -34.53 15.87 -2.29
CA GLU A 141 -35.21 16.05 -1.01
C GLU A 141 -34.48 15.43 0.20
N TYR A 142 -33.43 14.63 -0.03
CA TYR A 142 -32.68 13.87 0.97
C TYR A 142 -31.20 14.26 1.08
N VAL A 143 -30.59 14.78 0.01
CA VAL A 143 -29.15 15.11 -0.05
C VAL A 143 -28.87 16.40 -0.83
N ILE A 144 -27.82 17.11 -0.42
CA ILE A 144 -27.30 18.30 -1.09
C ILE A 144 -25.77 18.13 -1.24
N PRO A 145 -25.22 18.23 -2.47
CA PRO A 145 -23.79 18.21 -2.73
C PRO A 145 -22.97 19.14 -1.86
#